data_AF-A0A951SDH9-F1
#
_entry.id   AF-A0A951SDH9-F1
#
_cell.length_a   1.000
_cell.length_b   1.000
_cell.length_c   1.000
_cell.angle_alpha   90.00
_cell.angle_beta   90.00
_cell.angle_gamma   90.00
#
_symmetry.space_group_name_H-M   'P 1'
#
loop_
_entity.id
_entity.type
_entity.pdbx_description
1 polymer ?
#
loop_
_entity_poly.entity_id
_entity_poly.type
_entity_poly.pdbx_seq_one_letter_code
_entity_poly.pdbx_strand_id
1 'polypeptide(L)'
;MIRLFITAYLQVALVSANTFFVARGAWAGVAVCSFGISYVWTLNVKKISASTTKQRVAYSTGAMMGGLTGTAVSMIISKNAGK
;
A
#
# COMPACT_ATOMS: atom_id res chain seq x y z
N MET A 1 15.90 14.30 -11.28
CA MET A 1 15.86 14.48 -9.81
C MET A 1 14.47 14.73 -9.25
N ILE A 2 13.72 15.74 -9.72
CA ILE A 2 12.40 16.09 -9.14
C ILE A 2 11.39 14.93 -9.09
N ARG A 3 11.32 14.11 -10.16
CA ARG A 3 10.42 12.95 -10.21
C ARG A 3 10.73 11.92 -9.14
N LEU A 4 12.01 11.70 -8.86
CA LEU A 4 12.51 10.73 -7.88
C LEU A 4 12.22 11.21 -6.45
N PHE A 5 12.36 12.52 -6.21
CA PHE A 5 11.96 13.15 -4.96
C PHE A 5 10.45 12.99 -4.71
N ILE A 6 9.61 13.35 -5.69
CA ILE A 6 8.15 13.29 -5.55
C ILE A 6 7.68 11.87 -5.31
N THR A 7 8.23 10.89 -6.05
CA THR A 7 7.82 9.50 -5.89
C THR A 7 8.23 8.92 -4.55
N ALA A 8 9.46 9.21 -4.08
CA ALA A 8 9.91 8.81 -2.74
C ALA A 8 9.08 9.48 -1.64
N TYR A 9 8.81 10.79 -1.77
CA TYR A 9 7.95 11.53 -0.84
C TYR A 9 6.56 10.92 -0.76
N LEU A 10 5.91 10.68 -1.90
CA LEU A 10 4.58 10.08 -1.95
C LEU A 10 4.56 8.67 -1.38
N GLN A 11 5.57 7.84 -1.66
CA GLN A 11 5.68 6.50 -1.09
C GLN A 11 5.72 6.54 0.43
N VAL A 12 6.60 7.35 1.01
CA VAL A 12 6.76 7.42 2.47
C VAL A 12 5.54 8.07 3.13
N ALA A 13 4.98 9.13 2.54
CA ALA A 13 3.75 9.76 3.03
C ALA A 13 2.56 8.78 3.04
N LEU A 14 2.40 7.98 1.99
CA LEU A 14 1.35 6.96 1.91
C LEU A 14 1.59 5.81 2.89
N VAL A 15 2.84 5.41 3.15
CA VAL A 15 3.18 4.41 4.17
C VAL A 15 2.75 4.90 5.55
N SER A 16 3.14 6.12 5.94
CA SER A 16 2.75 6.68 7.24
C SER A 16 1.23 6.83 7.38
N ALA A 17 0.54 7.26 6.33
CA ALA A 17 -0.92 7.32 6.30
C ALA A 17 -1.56 5.92 6.43
N ASN A 18 -0.99 4.91 5.74
CA ASN A 18 -1.46 3.53 5.84
C ASN A 18 -1.35 3.01 7.28
N THR A 19 -0.22 3.23 7.96
CA THR A 19 -0.02 2.80 9.36
C THR A 19 -1.08 3.41 10.28
N PHE A 20 -1.42 4.68 10.07
CA PHE A 20 -2.47 5.36 10.81
C PHE A 20 -3.86 4.77 10.54
N PHE A 21 -4.19 4.46 9.28
CA PHE A 21 -5.47 3.83 8.93
C PHE A 21 -5.58 2.41 9.46
N VAL A 22 -4.50 1.62 9.43
CA VAL A 22 -4.44 0.28 10.04
C VAL A 22 -4.74 0.37 11.53
N ALA A 23 -4.08 1.30 12.24
CA ALA A 23 -4.28 1.49 13.68
C ALA A 23 -5.72 1.89 14.06
N ARG A 24 -6.44 2.56 13.15
CA ARG A 24 -7.85 2.96 13.33
C ARG A 24 -8.87 1.97 12.74
N GLY A 25 -8.40 0.90 12.10
CA GLY A 25 -9.26 -0.02 11.37
C GLY A 25 -10.03 0.62 10.21
N ALA A 26 -9.49 1.69 9.61
CA ALA A 26 -10.10 2.38 8.48
C ALA A 26 -9.79 1.66 7.15
N TRP A 27 -10.54 0.59 6.87
CA TRP A 27 -10.33 -0.32 5.74
C TRP A 27 -10.20 0.37 4.38
N ALA A 28 -11.03 1.38 4.09
CA ALA A 28 -10.97 2.12 2.83
C ALA A 28 -9.64 2.88 2.67
N GLY A 29 -9.15 3.50 3.77
CA GLY A 29 -7.86 4.19 3.78
C GLY A 29 -6.69 3.22 3.61
N VAL A 30 -6.77 2.03 4.21
CA VAL A 30 -5.79 0.97 4.00
C VAL A 30 -5.74 0.57 2.53
N ALA A 31 -6.89 0.29 1.91
CA ALA A 31 -6.96 -0.12 0.51
C ALA A 31 -6.32 0.93 -0.43
N VAL A 32 -6.70 2.19 -0.28
CA VAL A 32 -6.19 3.29 -1.13
C VAL A 32 -4.68 3.47 -0.94
N CYS A 33 -4.19 3.48 0.29
CA CYS A 33 -2.76 3.66 0.54
C CYS A 33 -1.94 2.45 0.07
N SER A 34 -2.37 1.22 0.35
CA SER A 34 -1.67 0.00 -0.09
C SER A 34 -1.62 -0.13 -1.61
N PHE A 35 -2.70 0.24 -2.31
CA PHE A 35 -2.71 0.36 -3.77
C PHE A 35 -1.74 1.45 -4.24
N GLY A 36 -1.83 2.65 -3.66
CA GLY A 36 -1.06 3.82 -4.07
C GLY A 36 0.45 3.63 -3.92
N ILE A 37 0.92 3.04 -2.82
CA ILE A 37 2.35 2.75 -2.58
C ILE A 37 2.89 1.86 -3.69
N SER A 38 2.22 0.74 -3.96
CA SER A 38 2.63 -0.21 -4.99
C SER A 38 2.54 0.40 -6.38
N TYR A 39 1.50 1.19 -6.68
CA TYR A 39 1.37 1.84 -7.97
C TYR A 39 2.51 2.84 -8.20
N VAL A 40 2.82 3.71 -7.24
CA VAL A 40 3.95 4.66 -7.32
C VAL A 40 5.28 3.91 -7.44
N TRP A 41 5.44 2.79 -6.72
CA TRP A 41 6.61 1.92 -6.89
C TRP A 41 6.72 1.39 -8.31
N THR A 42 5.61 0.95 -8.93
CA THR A 42 5.65 0.48 -10.31
C THR A 42 6.02 1.55 -11.35
N LEU A 43 5.88 2.83 -11.01
CA LEU A 43 6.31 3.94 -11.85
C LEU A 43 7.83 4.20 -11.76
N ASN A 44 8.48 3.78 -10.66
CA ASN A 44 9.91 4.02 -10.43
C ASN A 44 10.78 2.87 -10.95
N VAL A 45 10.29 1.63 -10.87
CA VAL A 45 11.05 0.47 -11.30
C VAL A 45 10.95 0.33 -12.83
N LYS A 46 12.07 0.57 -13.52
CA LYS A 46 12.17 0.48 -15.00
C LYS A 46 12.07 -0.95 -15.54
N LYS A 47 12.40 -1.95 -14.72
CA LYS A 47 12.45 -3.37 -15.08
C LYS A 47 11.42 -4.13 -14.25
N ILE A 48 10.16 -3.89 -14.54
CA ILE A 48 9.09 -4.70 -13.97
C ILE A 48 8.73 -5.74 -15.02
N SER A 49 8.67 -7.02 -14.64
CA SER A 49 8.06 -8.09 -15.46
C SER A 49 6.64 -7.71 -15.95
N ALA A 50 6.03 -6.73 -15.27
CA ALA A 50 4.85 -5.98 -15.66
C ALA A 50 5.18 -4.72 -16.51
N SER A 51 5.53 -4.91 -17.78
CA SER A 51 5.80 -3.82 -18.75
C SER A 51 4.51 -3.03 -19.12
N THR A 52 3.33 -3.62 -18.89
CA THR A 52 2.03 -3.05 -19.29
C THR A 52 1.28 -2.42 -18.11
N THR A 53 0.58 -1.30 -18.34
CA THR A 53 -0.29 -0.64 -17.35
C THR A 53 -1.26 -1.61 -16.66
N LYS A 54 -1.82 -2.58 -17.40
CA LYS A 54 -2.70 -3.62 -16.84
C LYS A 54 -2.02 -4.45 -15.75
N GLN A 55 -0.77 -4.85 -15.97
CA GLN A 55 -0.03 -5.65 -15.01
C GLN A 55 0.39 -4.81 -13.78
N ARG A 56 0.62 -3.50 -13.95
CA ARG A 56 0.84 -2.56 -12.83
C ARG A 56 -0.40 -2.40 -11.95
N VAL A 57 -1.57 -2.28 -12.57
CA VAL A 57 -2.84 -2.25 -11.85
C VAL A 57 -3.06 -3.58 -11.12
N ALA A 58 -2.89 -4.71 -11.79
CA ALA A 58 -3.03 -6.03 -11.16
C ALA A 58 -2.08 -6.22 -9.96
N TYR A 59 -0.81 -5.83 -10.11
CA TYR A 59 0.17 -5.85 -9.02
C TYR A 59 -0.28 -4.96 -7.83
N SER A 60 -0.73 -3.75 -8.13
CA SER A 60 -1.18 -2.79 -7.11
C SER A 60 -2.48 -3.24 -6.42
N THR A 61 -3.38 -3.90 -7.15
CA THR A 61 -4.57 -4.55 -6.58
C THR A 61 -4.19 -5.72 -5.68
N GLY A 62 -3.19 -6.51 -6.04
CA GLY A 62 -2.64 -7.55 -5.15
C GLY A 62 -2.12 -6.96 -3.83
N ALA A 63 -1.41 -5.83 -3.90
CA ALA A 63 -0.95 -5.12 -2.72
C ALA A 63 -2.09 -4.53 -1.87
N MET A 64 -3.15 -4.02 -2.52
CA MET A 64 -4.38 -3.59 -1.84
C MET A 64 -5.01 -4.73 -1.05
N MET A 65 -5.19 -5.89 -1.68
CA MET A 65 -5.74 -7.08 -1.02
C MET A 65 -4.85 -7.53 0.14
N GLY A 66 -3.53 -7.51 -0.04
CA GLY A 66 -2.56 -7.80 1.03
C GLY A 66 -2.65 -6.81 2.20
N GLY A 67 -2.88 -5.52 1.93
CA GLY A 67 -3.12 -4.52 2.97
C GLY A 67 -4.39 -4.79 3.77
N LEU A 68 -5.48 -5.14 3.08
CA LEU A 68 -6.75 -5.49 3.71
C LEU A 68 -6.64 -6.76 4.56
N THR A 69 -6.05 -7.83 4.03
CA THR A 69 -5.86 -9.08 4.79
C THR A 69 -4.90 -8.89 5.96
N GLY A 70 -3.80 -8.14 5.77
CA GLY A 70 -2.88 -7.78 6.85
C GLY A 70 -3.56 -6.99 7.97
N THR A 71 -4.49 -6.09 7.61
CA THR A 71 -5.29 -5.35 8.60
C THR A 71 -6.24 -6.29 9.34
N ALA A 72 -6.91 -7.21 8.65
CA ALA A 72 -7.76 -8.22 9.28
C ALA A 72 -6.97 -9.06 10.30
N VAL A 73 -5.77 -9.52 9.93
CA VAL A 73 -4.87 -10.25 10.82
C VAL A 73 -4.46 -9.38 12.02
N SER A 74 -4.10 -8.12 11.79
CA SER A 74 -3.73 -7.18 12.87
C SER A 74 -4.86 -6.98 13.89
N MET A 75 -6.11 -6.92 13.44
CA MET A 75 -7.28 -6.85 14.32
C MET A 75 -7.50 -8.14 15.12
N ILE A 76 -7.36 -9.31 14.48
CA ILE A 76 -7.46 -10.61 15.17
C ILE A 76 -6.39 -10.72 16.27
N ILE A 77 -5.16 -10.33 15.96
CA ILE A 77 -4.05 -10.34 16.92
C ILE A 77 -4.34 -9.36 18.07
N SER A 78 -4.77 -8.13 17.78
CA SER A 78 -5.09 -7.14 18.84
C SER A 78 -6.22 -7.62 19.76
N LYS A 79 -7.28 -8.21 19.20
CA LYS A 79 -8.42 -8.75 19.97
C LYS A 79 -7.98 -9.90 20.89
N ASN A 80 -7.11 -10.79 20.42
CA ASN A 80 -6.59 -11.90 21.22
C ASN A 80 -5.55 -11.43 22.25
N ALA A 81 -4.92 -10.28 22.03
CA ALA A 81 -3.97 -9.68 22.96
C ALA A 81 -4.64 -8.93 24.13
N GLY A 82 -5.97 -9.01 24.29
CA GLY A 82 -6.68 -8.51 25.46
C GLY A 82 -6.73 -6.98 25.56
N LYS A 83 -6.68 -6.27 24.43
CA LYS A 83 -7.04 -4.85 24.34
C LYS A 83 -8.43 -4.69 23.74
#